data_AF-A0AAI9RNL8-F1
#
_entry.id   AF-A0AAI9RNL8-F1
#
_cell.length_a   1.000
_cell.length_b   1.000
_cell.length_c   1.000
_cell.angle_alpha   90.00
_cell.angle_beta   90.00
_cell.angle_gamma   90.00
#
_symmetry.space_group_name_H-M   'P 1'
#
loop_
_entity.id
_entity.type
_entity.pdbx_description
1 polymer ?
#
loop_
_entity_poly.entity_id
_entity_poly.type
_entity_poly.pdbx_seq_one_letter_code
_entity_poly.pdbx_strand_id
1 'polypeptide(L)' 'MKNFSFKARMVYFGAITLISLAFFALQLFAVVQGSDGIGSITLVILWALMALFGLAGIGFALKNRQKN' A
#
# COMPACT_ATOMS: atom_id res chain seq x y z
N MET A 1 3.44 -7.63 19.27
CA MET A 1 2.97 -6.23 19.14
C MET A 1 1.97 -5.85 20.25
N LYS A 2 2.34 -5.97 21.54
CA LYS A 2 1.39 -5.83 22.65
C LYS A 2 1.07 -4.36 23.04
N ASN A 3 1.89 -3.39 22.61
CA ASN A 3 1.81 -1.98 23.06
C ASN A 3 1.73 -0.93 21.93
N PHE A 4 1.56 -1.32 20.66
CA PHE A 4 1.40 -0.33 19.59
C PHE A 4 0.00 0.28 19.65
N SER A 5 -0.06 1.56 20.05
CA SER A 5 -1.29 2.36 20.05
C SER A 5 -1.98 2.30 18.69
N PHE A 6 -3.31 2.35 18.70
CA PHE A 6 -4.15 2.41 17.52
C PHE A 6 -3.65 3.44 16.48
N LYS A 7 -3.25 4.62 16.96
CA LYS A 7 -2.67 5.69 16.12
C LYS A 7 -1.39 5.23 15.41
N ALA A 8 -0.49 4.53 16.10
CA ALA A 8 0.76 4.07 15.52
C ALA A 8 0.53 3.03 14.40
N ARG A 9 -0.46 2.15 14.57
CA ARG A 9 -0.85 1.18 13.52
C ARG A 9 -1.43 1.89 12.29
N MET A 10 -2.31 2.88 12.49
CA MET A 10 -2.84 3.69 11.39
C MET A 10 -1.75 4.45 10.64
N VAL A 11 -0.80 5.05 11.35
CA VAL A 11 0.32 5.76 10.71
C VAL A 11 1.22 4.79 9.94
N TYR A 12 1.50 3.60 10.50
CA TYR A 12 2.30 2.58 9.83
C TYR A 12 1.66 2.09 8.52
N PHE A 13 0.40 1.62 8.58
CA PHE A 13 -0.30 1.16 7.38
C PHE A 13 -0.60 2.31 6.42
N GLY A 14 -0.87 3.52 6.94
CA GLY A 14 -1.03 4.74 6.17
C GLY A 14 0.20 5.10 5.35
N ALA A 15 1.38 5.13 5.98
CA ALA A 15 2.64 5.41 5.31
C ALA A 15 2.97 4.37 4.24
N ILE A 16 2.79 3.07 4.54
CA ILE A 16 2.99 2.00 3.56
C ILE A 16 2.05 2.16 2.37
N THR A 17 0.78 2.47 2.62
CA THR A 17 -0.21 2.68 1.56
C THR A 17 0.19 3.84 0.67
N LEU A 18 0.50 4.99 1.24
CA LEU A 18 0.89 6.19 0.51
C LEU A 18 2.13 5.96 -0.36
N ILE A 19 3.18 5.38 0.23
CA ILE A 19 4.42 5.09 -0.50
C ILE A 19 4.14 4.07 -1.62
N SER A 20 3.44 2.99 -1.31
CA SER A 20 3.14 1.95 -2.31
C SER A 20 2.31 2.49 -3.47
N LEU A 21 1.35 3.38 -3.20
CA LEU A 21 0.48 3.96 -4.19
C LEU A 21 1.22 5.00 -5.06
N ALA A 22 2.16 5.75 -4.48
CA ALA A 22 3.02 6.66 -5.23
C ALA A 22 3.94 5.89 -6.20
N PHE A 23 4.61 4.83 -5.73
CA PHE A 23 5.45 3.99 -6.58
C PHE A 23 4.64 3.22 -7.62
N PHE A 24 3.44 2.75 -7.27
CA PHE A 24 2.52 2.15 -8.22
C PHE A 24 2.19 3.12 -9.37
N ALA A 25 1.82 4.36 -9.05
CA ALA A 25 1.48 5.37 -10.05
C ALA A 25 2.67 5.71 -10.96
N LEU A 26 3.87 5.87 -10.39
CA LEU A 26 5.10 6.11 -11.15
C LEU A 26 5.46 4.93 -12.06
N GLN A 27 5.35 3.70 -11.56
CA GLN A 27 5.63 2.51 -12.35
C GLN A 27 4.60 2.31 -13.46
N LEU A 28 3.33 2.55 -13.18
CA LEU A 28 2.25 2.46 -14.16
C LEU A 28 2.41 3.51 -15.26
N PHE A 29 2.80 4.74 -14.90
CA PHE A 29 3.14 5.78 -15.86
C PHE A 29 4.33 5.38 -16.74
N ALA A 30 5.39 4.80 -16.15
CA ALA A 30 6.53 4.30 -16.91
C ALA A 30 6.13 3.20 -17.91
N VAL A 31 5.28 2.24 -17.51
CA VAL A 31 4.76 1.20 -18.41
C VAL A 31 3.93 1.81 -19.54
N VAL A 32 3.02 2.74 -19.22
CA VAL A 32 2.18 3.41 -20.24
C VAL A 32 3.02 4.21 -21.24
N GLN A 33 4.15 4.76 -20.82
CA GLN A 33 5.09 5.46 -21.71
C GLN A 33 6.02 4.53 -22.53
N GLY A 34 5.79 3.22 -22.53
CA GLY A 34 6.52 2.26 -23.36
C GLY A 34 7.66 1.53 -22.64
N SER A 35 7.66 1.50 -21.31
CA SER A 35 8.55 0.62 -20.54
C SER A 35 7.98 -0.81 -20.52
N ASP A 36 8.16 -1.53 -21.62
CA ASP A 36 7.54 -2.84 -21.87
C ASP A 36 8.37 -4.04 -21.38
N GLY A 37 9.15 -3.85 -20.32
CA GLY A 37 9.95 -4.92 -19.72
C GLY A 37 9.11 -5.82 -18.80
N ILE A 38 9.32 -7.15 -18.84
CA ILE A 38 8.71 -8.12 -17.91
C ILE A 38 8.93 -7.71 -16.44
N GLY A 39 10.11 -7.17 -16.12
CA GLY A 39 10.40 -6.63 -14.79
C GLY A 39 9.55 -5.42 -14.43
N SER A 40 9.27 -4.54 -15.39
CA SER A 40 8.44 -3.34 -15.20
C SER A 40 6.99 -3.72 -14.86
N ILE A 41 6.41 -4.66 -15.59
CA ILE A 41 5.05 -5.20 -15.34
C ILE A 41 5.01 -5.89 -13.97
N THR A 42 6.03 -6.68 -13.64
CA THR A 42 6.13 -7.35 -12.34
C THR A 42 6.14 -6.34 -11.19
N LEU A 43 6.89 -5.25 -11.34
CA LEU A 43 6.92 -4.16 -10.35
C LEU A 43 5.55 -3.51 -10.17
N VAL A 44 4.79 -3.27 -11.25
CA VAL A 44 3.41 -2.74 -11.16
C VAL A 44 2.54 -3.66 -10.30
N ILE A 45 2.60 -4.96 -10.55
CA ILE A 45 1.81 -5.95 -9.80
C ILE A 45 2.21 -5.97 -8.32
N LEU A 46 3.51 -5.97 -8.01
CA LEU A 46 4.00 -5.96 -6.63
C LEU A 46 3.58 -4.69 -5.88
N TRP A 47 3.67 -3.52 -6.52
CA TRP A 47 3.22 -2.27 -5.93
C TRP A 47 1.70 -2.23 -5.72
N ALA A 48 0.93 -2.80 -6.66
CA ALA A 48 -0.51 -2.93 -6.51
C ALA A 48 -0.89 -3.80 -5.30
N LEU A 49 -0.23 -4.96 -5.13
CA LEU A 49 -0.45 -5.84 -4.00
C LEU A 49 -0.08 -5.18 -2.66
N MET A 50 1.02 -4.44 -2.63
CA MET A 50 1.44 -3.69 -1.45
C MET A 50 0.46 -2.56 -1.08
N ALA A 51 -0.05 -1.84 -2.09
CA ALA A 51 -1.07 -0.81 -1.88
C ALA A 51 -2.38 -1.42 -1.34
N LEU A 52 -2.82 -2.56 -1.89
CA LEU A 52 -3.98 -3.31 -1.39
C LEU A 52 -3.78 -3.78 0.06
N PHE A 53 -2.59 -4.28 0.39
CA PHE A 53 -2.26 -4.71 1.75
C PHE A 53 -2.30 -3.54 2.74
N GLY A 54 -1.76 -2.38 2.35
CA GLY A 54 -1.84 -1.16 3.13
C GLY A 54 -3.28 -0.71 3.39
N LEU A 55 -4.10 -0.65 2.33
CA LEU A 55 -5.52 -0.30 2.43
C LEU A 55 -6.31 -1.27 3.30
N ALA A 56 -6.07 -2.58 3.16
CA ALA A 56 -6.68 -3.60 4.00
C ALA A 56 -6.28 -3.46 5.47
N GLY A 57 -5.01 -3.13 5.74
CA GLY A 57 -4.50 -2.85 7.10
C GLY A 57 -5.16 -1.63 7.75
N ILE A 58 -5.37 -0.55 6.99
CA ILE A 58 -6.12 0.63 7.43
C ILE A 58 -7.58 0.26 7.71
N GLY A 59 -8.25 -0.43 6.77
CA GLY A 59 -9.64 -0.85 6.93
C GLY A 59 -9.86 -1.76 8.13
N PHE A 60 -8.96 -2.72 8.35
CA PHE A 60 -8.98 -3.60 9.52
C PHE A 60 -8.78 -2.82 10.83
N ALA A 61 -7.85 -1.86 10.85
CA ALA A 61 -7.65 -0.99 12.00
C ALA A 61 -8.93 -0.19 12.29
N LEU A 62 -9.50 0.49 11.30
CA LEU A 62 -10.74 1.26 11.46
C LEU A 62 -11.90 0.40 12.00
N LYS A 63 -12.09 -0.80 11.46
CA LYS A 63 -13.12 -1.74 11.92
C LYS A 63 -12.92 -2.16 13.39
N ASN A 64 -11.68 -2.41 13.81
CA ASN A 64 -11.39 -2.76 15.19
C ASN A 64 -11.53 -1.58 16.17
N ARG A 65 -11.36 -0.34 15.71
CA ARG A 65 -11.66 0.84 16.54
C ARG A 65 -13.14 0.97 16.83
N GLN A 66 -13.99 0.62 15.87
CA GLN A 66 -15.44 0.75 16.00
C GLN A 66 -16.07 -0.34 16.88
N LYS A 67 -15.35 -1.45 17.13
CA LYS A 67 -15.79 -2.57 17.96
C LYS A 67 -15.36 -2.44 19.43
N ASN A 68 -14.52 -1.45 19.75
CA ASN A 68 -14.03 -1.12 21.10
C ASN A 68 -14.68 0.19 21.58
#